data_AF-A0A226EW07-F1
#
_entry.id   AF-A0A226EW07-F1
#
_cell.length_a   1.000
_cell.length_b   1.000
_cell.length_c   1.000
_cell.angle_alpha   90.00
_cell.angle_beta   90.00
_cell.angle_gamma   90.00
#
_symmetry.space_group_name_H-M   'P 1'
#
loop_
_entity.id
_entity.type
_entity.pdbx_description
1 polymer ?
#
loop_
_entity_poly.entity_id
_entity_poly.type
_entity_poly.pdbx_seq_one_letter_code
_entity_poly.pdbx_strand_id
1 'polypeptide(L)'
;MNTNSNSSTPTDKDADEDTGSGTSTDQDSTSTSTSTSTSTDTDSDKGSGTSTDSDGMDAEADKNIMDTSIPNVPCLRTTQQNDGETTTTITKEVENRQTFKNSKGGKFVEVKQVRRMLITRRDGKFVTASIPKPTINKKQRLVKKTKTARRMKQTDDKLSYILGGDYASTMDFAALNAKVVNEPKKKSEFEIRSKDITNSLKNELVRKKFGKSTPTTRLYDYQIEAVLRADSFFKEFETAREPPQMALIVAPPGSGKSGMVALLPYVLNSHKVLILTPSKIISEQLATEFGHGSPQKPFFYKVGMIQNLSLCNKVLERVHLAQSTREVIEIMTNGNLVIVNAQKFGGNSACSLTSQRANVEDRQITLDRLDQFDTIIVDEAHHYPAATWETIVQAFKGKKVVFLTATPYLGTDEKALTLFGALKLVYEIPRNALEGVTIRPMEFIENHFNSVNLKDPAFLDQLHKDVKDILKKHRRQEPREKHPQAMILVATKVEAKAVAAGLGPTATFIIADNQMERNLSAFTKKEKTIAVVCGMLREGYDNSSVTLVVFLRKCKSSVLFEQFCGRRIRMHRLLTGKNPDKTVATVMSYTYFGQRKMWEARERRAEMDPEDEDDE
;
A
#
# COMPACT_ATOMS: atom_id res chain seq x y z
N MET A 1 -50.40 37.63 3.07
CA MET A 1 -51.14 37.49 4.35
C MET A 1 -50.11 37.35 5.48
N ASN A 2 -50.51 37.64 6.72
CA ASN A 2 -49.63 37.73 7.89
C ASN A 2 -49.14 36.32 8.31
N THR A 3 -48.15 36.10 9.20
CA THR A 3 -47.72 36.86 10.41
C THR A 3 -46.23 36.74 10.76
N ASN A 4 -45.64 37.83 11.28
CA ASN A 4 -44.97 38.04 12.59
C ASN A 4 -44.32 36.84 13.35
N SER A 5 -43.29 37.00 14.20
CA SER A 5 -42.77 38.20 14.91
C SER A 5 -41.33 38.05 15.46
N ASN A 6 -40.64 39.20 15.64
CA ASN A 6 -39.58 39.56 16.63
C ASN A 6 -38.25 38.77 16.61
N SER A 7 -37.03 39.36 16.75
CA SER A 7 -36.48 40.52 17.49
C SER A 7 -36.25 40.25 19.00
N SER A 8 -35.20 40.76 19.68
CA SER A 8 -34.12 41.70 19.30
C SER A 8 -32.90 41.60 20.26
N THR A 9 -31.79 42.26 19.93
CA THR A 9 -30.60 42.49 20.80
C THR A 9 -30.87 43.47 21.96
N PRO A 10 -29.94 43.55 22.93
CA PRO A 10 -29.43 44.86 23.37
C PRO A 10 -27.89 44.95 23.40
N THR A 11 -27.37 46.16 23.70
CA THR A 11 -25.95 46.54 23.83
C THR A 11 -25.68 47.18 25.21
N ASP A 12 -24.48 47.77 25.40
CA ASP A 12 -24.05 48.66 26.51
C ASP A 12 -23.81 47.96 27.89
N LYS A 13 -22.90 48.40 28.79
CA LYS A 13 -21.74 49.35 28.72
C LYS A 13 -20.84 49.30 29.99
N ASP A 14 -19.66 49.91 29.86
CA ASP A 14 -18.84 50.68 30.84
C ASP A 14 -18.29 50.08 32.17
N ALA A 15 -17.21 50.73 32.63
CA ALA A 15 -16.56 50.74 33.96
C ALA A 15 -15.84 49.47 34.48
N ASP A 16 -14.92 49.56 35.45
CA ASP A 16 -13.70 50.39 35.68
C ASP A 16 -13.04 49.94 37.02
N GLU A 17 -11.82 50.42 37.33
CA GLU A 17 -11.14 50.34 38.66
C GLU A 17 -10.78 48.94 39.25
N ASP A 18 -9.82 48.77 40.19
CA ASP A 18 -8.51 49.44 40.42
C ASP A 18 -7.62 48.58 41.39
N THR A 19 -6.32 48.90 41.49
CA THR A 19 -5.33 48.52 42.54
C THR A 19 -4.82 47.07 42.62
N GLY A 20 -3.64 46.87 43.25
CA GLY A 20 -3.14 45.53 43.63
C GLY A 20 -1.62 45.31 43.67
N SER A 21 -0.86 46.12 44.42
CA SER A 21 0.61 45.96 44.57
C SER A 21 1.01 44.86 45.57
N GLY A 22 2.12 44.15 45.34
CA GLY A 22 2.73 43.26 46.34
C GLY A 22 4.16 42.82 46.00
N THR A 23 5.12 43.09 46.89
CA THR A 23 6.56 42.77 46.72
C THR A 23 7.19 42.22 48.00
N SER A 24 7.73 41.00 47.92
CA SER A 24 8.82 40.45 48.74
C SER A 24 9.35 39.21 48.00
N THR A 25 10.64 38.89 47.84
CA THR A 25 11.84 38.88 48.72
C THR A 25 11.70 37.98 49.94
N ASP A 26 12.43 36.86 49.94
CA ASP A 26 13.23 36.43 51.07
C ASP A 26 14.38 35.52 50.59
N GLN A 27 15.44 35.42 51.39
CA GLN A 27 16.61 34.55 51.18
C GLN A 27 16.78 33.59 52.38
N ASP A 28 17.90 32.86 52.40
CA ASP A 28 18.48 32.18 53.57
C ASP A 28 17.79 30.91 54.12
N SER A 29 18.53 29.96 54.72
CA SER A 29 19.98 29.71 54.67
C SER A 29 20.37 28.31 55.19
N THR A 30 21.43 27.71 54.63
CA THR A 30 22.29 26.65 55.24
C THR A 30 21.59 25.30 55.62
N SER A 31 22.26 24.21 56.02
CA SER A 31 23.68 23.97 56.39
C SER A 31 24.19 22.55 56.02
N THR A 32 25.51 22.37 56.16
CA THR A 32 26.32 21.14 56.41
C THR A 32 25.61 19.83 56.80
N SER A 33 26.10 18.62 56.50
CA SER A 33 27.38 18.13 55.91
C SER A 33 27.18 16.65 55.43
N THR A 34 28.11 15.70 55.17
CA THR A 34 29.54 15.49 55.54
C THR A 34 30.22 14.50 54.55
N SER A 35 31.48 14.11 54.81
CA SER A 35 32.37 13.31 53.95
C SER A 35 32.58 11.86 54.38
N THR A 36 32.87 10.96 53.42
CA THR A 36 33.95 9.96 53.56
C THR A 36 34.54 9.58 52.20
N SER A 37 35.80 9.16 52.20
CA SER A 37 36.62 8.85 51.03
C SER A 37 37.32 7.50 51.16
N THR A 38 37.51 6.79 50.05
CA THR A 38 38.56 5.76 49.94
C THR A 38 39.03 5.61 48.49
N SER A 39 40.32 5.31 48.33
CA SER A 39 41.01 5.23 47.05
C SER A 39 42.09 4.14 47.10
N THR A 40 42.11 3.26 46.11
CA THR A 40 43.21 2.39 45.64
C THR A 40 42.73 1.85 44.27
N ASP A 41 43.42 2.03 43.14
CA ASP A 41 44.82 1.77 42.72
C ASP A 41 44.96 0.43 41.98
N THR A 42 45.44 0.55 40.74
CA THR A 42 46.12 -0.42 39.84
C THR A 42 45.50 -1.84 39.65
N ASP A 43 45.85 -2.67 38.66
CA ASP A 43 46.98 -2.65 37.71
C ASP A 43 46.61 -3.20 36.32
N SER A 44 47.56 -3.17 35.38
CA SER A 44 47.43 -3.71 34.01
C SER A 44 47.99 -5.12 33.84
N ASP A 45 47.53 -5.89 32.84
CA ASP A 45 48.46 -6.71 32.04
C ASP A 45 47.96 -7.09 30.61
N LYS A 46 48.80 -7.79 29.83
CA LYS A 46 48.67 -8.13 28.41
C LYS A 46 48.89 -9.64 28.12
N GLY A 47 48.45 -10.08 26.94
CA GLY A 47 48.82 -11.36 26.29
C GLY A 47 47.61 -12.03 25.62
N SER A 48 47.59 -12.53 24.37
CA SER A 48 48.51 -13.38 23.58
C SER A 48 48.65 -14.81 24.12
N GLY A 49 48.36 -15.89 23.37
CA GLY A 49 47.82 -16.02 22.01
C GLY A 49 48.17 -17.38 21.38
N THR A 50 47.41 -17.85 20.36
CA THR A 50 47.58 -19.16 19.66
C THR A 50 47.42 -20.42 20.57
N SER A 51 47.29 -21.67 20.10
CA SER A 51 47.46 -22.27 18.75
C SER A 51 46.38 -23.34 18.41
N THR A 52 46.68 -24.14 17.38
CA THR A 52 45.89 -25.23 16.76
C THR A 52 45.53 -26.39 17.69
N ASP A 53 44.61 -27.26 17.25
CA ASP A 53 44.99 -28.60 16.76
C ASP A 53 43.87 -29.26 15.93
N SER A 54 44.21 -30.34 15.23
CA SER A 54 43.41 -30.99 14.19
C SER A 54 43.62 -32.50 14.21
N ASP A 55 42.56 -33.28 14.01
CA ASP A 55 42.66 -34.73 13.78
C ASP A 55 41.57 -35.21 12.81
N GLY A 56 41.86 -36.27 12.05
CA GLY A 56 40.88 -36.87 11.14
C GLY A 56 41.41 -37.97 10.22
N MET A 57 40.82 -39.16 10.37
CA MET A 57 40.73 -40.33 9.47
C MET A 57 39.49 -41.13 9.95
N ASP A 58 38.78 -41.98 9.18
CA ASP A 58 39.24 -42.97 8.20
C ASP A 58 38.49 -42.96 6.83
N ALA A 59 39.00 -43.77 5.91
CA ALA A 59 38.59 -43.93 4.50
C ALA A 59 37.44 -44.97 4.31
N GLU A 60 36.48 -44.74 3.41
CA GLU A 60 36.45 -45.12 1.97
C GLU A 60 35.92 -46.55 1.64
N ALA A 61 34.59 -46.64 1.51
CA ALA A 61 33.85 -47.56 0.62
C ALA A 61 32.44 -46.95 0.39
N ASP A 62 31.79 -46.99 -0.78
CA ASP A 62 32.13 -47.59 -2.08
C ASP A 62 32.21 -46.54 -3.21
N LYS A 63 33.11 -46.76 -4.16
CA LYS A 63 33.04 -46.14 -5.50
C LYS A 63 32.40 -47.11 -6.48
N ASN A 64 31.15 -46.86 -6.91
CA ASN A 64 30.70 -47.13 -8.30
C ASN A 64 29.23 -46.71 -8.55
N ILE A 65 29.06 -45.54 -9.18
CA ILE A 65 28.31 -45.31 -10.43
C ILE A 65 28.50 -43.83 -10.75
N MET A 66 28.98 -43.53 -11.96
CA MET A 66 29.39 -42.19 -12.34
C MET A 66 28.26 -41.40 -13.02
N ASP A 67 28.29 -40.09 -12.77
CA ASP A 67 27.87 -39.02 -13.67
C ASP A 67 26.45 -39.00 -14.28
N THR A 68 25.66 -38.02 -13.84
CA THR A 68 24.91 -37.15 -14.77
C THR A 68 24.52 -35.86 -14.04
N SER A 69 24.93 -34.72 -14.57
CA SER A 69 24.76 -33.41 -13.93
C SER A 69 23.34 -32.85 -14.08
N ILE A 70 22.71 -32.52 -12.95
CA ILE A 70 21.47 -31.73 -12.85
C ILE A 70 21.65 -30.71 -11.71
N PRO A 71 21.41 -29.40 -11.92
CA PRO A 71 21.64 -28.37 -10.91
C PRO A 71 20.68 -28.45 -9.73
N ASN A 72 21.06 -27.78 -8.63
CA ASN A 72 20.40 -27.85 -7.31
C ASN A 72 18.87 -27.66 -7.34
N VAL A 73 18.15 -28.77 -7.10
CA VAL A 73 16.71 -28.74 -6.76
C VAL A 73 16.56 -28.64 -5.24
N PRO A 74 15.80 -27.67 -4.69
CA PRO A 74 15.63 -27.52 -3.25
C PRO A 74 14.91 -28.74 -2.65
N CYS A 75 15.56 -29.41 -1.70
CA CYS A 75 15.11 -30.69 -1.17
C CYS A 75 14.73 -30.55 0.32
N LEU A 76 13.45 -30.71 0.63
CA LEU A 76 12.95 -30.68 2.00
C LEU A 76 13.30 -31.99 2.73
N ARG A 77 14.12 -31.88 3.77
CA ARG A 77 14.52 -32.95 4.67
C ARG A 77 13.97 -32.70 6.06
N THR A 78 13.28 -33.68 6.63
CA THR A 78 12.79 -33.65 8.01
C THR A 78 13.22 -34.91 8.74
N THR A 79 13.81 -34.73 9.93
CA THR A 79 14.26 -35.81 10.80
C THR A 79 13.43 -35.79 12.08
N GLN A 80 12.99 -36.96 12.54
CA GLN A 80 12.36 -37.15 13.84
C GLN A 80 13.07 -38.28 14.59
N GLN A 81 13.13 -38.16 15.91
CA GLN A 81 13.90 -39.05 16.78
C GLN A 81 13.06 -39.31 18.03
N ASN A 82 12.66 -40.56 18.23
CA ASN A 82 11.86 -41.04 19.36
C ASN A 82 12.46 -42.37 19.83
N ASP A 83 12.51 -42.59 21.14
CA ASP A 83 12.80 -43.88 21.79
C ASP A 83 14.00 -44.66 21.22
N GLY A 84 15.06 -43.93 20.85
CA GLY A 84 16.33 -44.48 20.35
C GLY A 84 16.46 -44.61 18.83
N GLU A 85 15.36 -44.53 18.07
CA GLU A 85 15.38 -44.62 16.60
C GLU A 85 15.38 -43.24 15.92
N THR A 86 16.08 -43.13 14.79
CA THR A 86 16.22 -41.90 14.01
C THR A 86 15.62 -42.06 12.61
N THR A 87 14.45 -41.48 12.38
CA THR A 87 13.76 -41.51 11.07
C THR A 87 14.01 -40.21 10.29
N THR A 88 14.57 -40.33 9.09
CA THR A 88 14.80 -39.22 8.15
C THR A 88 13.91 -39.37 6.93
N THR A 89 13.05 -38.38 6.67
CA THR A 89 12.26 -38.27 5.44
C THR A 89 12.87 -37.23 4.51
N ILE A 90 12.99 -37.57 3.23
CA ILE A 90 13.55 -36.73 2.17
C ILE A 90 12.51 -36.62 1.05
N THR A 91 12.13 -35.39 0.70
CA THR A 91 11.20 -35.11 -0.41
C THR A 91 11.96 -34.62 -1.62
N LYS A 92 11.96 -35.38 -2.72
CA LYS A 92 12.50 -34.95 -4.02
C LYS A 92 11.38 -34.76 -5.03
N GLU A 93 11.51 -33.74 -5.87
CA GLU A 93 10.71 -33.63 -7.10
C GLU A 93 11.42 -34.36 -8.24
N VAL A 94 10.63 -35.12 -9.00
CA VAL A 94 11.08 -35.91 -10.15
C VAL A 94 10.26 -35.47 -11.35
N GLU A 95 10.90 -34.86 -12.34
CA GLU A 95 10.27 -34.54 -13.63
C GLU A 95 10.13 -35.82 -14.44
N ASN A 96 8.90 -36.19 -14.80
CA ASN A 96 8.63 -37.34 -15.65
C ASN A 96 8.00 -36.84 -16.96
N ARG A 97 8.61 -37.20 -18.09
CA ARG A 97 8.19 -36.76 -19.44
C ARG A 97 7.40 -37.89 -20.10
N GLN A 98 6.21 -37.59 -20.61
CA GLN A 98 5.43 -38.53 -21.41
C GLN A 98 5.01 -37.91 -22.73
N THR A 99 5.34 -38.62 -23.82
CA THR A 99 4.98 -38.27 -25.20
C THR A 99 3.73 -39.04 -25.62
N PHE A 100 2.68 -38.32 -25.98
CA PHE A 100 1.43 -38.93 -26.46
C PHE A 100 1.31 -38.80 -27.98
N LYS A 101 0.90 -39.88 -28.65
CA LYS A 101 0.48 -39.85 -30.07
C LYS A 101 -0.99 -39.48 -30.15
N ASN A 102 -1.31 -38.48 -30.97
CA ASN A 102 -2.69 -38.17 -31.37
C ASN A 102 -3.19 -39.21 -32.40
N SER A 103 -4.48 -39.55 -32.37
CA SER A 103 -5.10 -40.56 -33.25
C SER A 103 -5.19 -40.16 -34.74
N LYS A 104 -4.72 -38.96 -35.10
CA LYS A 104 -4.59 -38.47 -36.48
C LYS A 104 -3.14 -38.14 -36.91
N GLY A 105 -2.14 -38.76 -36.30
CA GLY A 105 -0.77 -38.85 -36.85
C GLY A 105 0.08 -37.57 -36.88
N GLY A 106 -0.43 -36.41 -36.47
CA GLY A 106 0.30 -35.14 -36.45
C GLY A 106 0.83 -34.76 -35.06
N LYS A 107 2.09 -34.27 -35.03
CA LYS A 107 2.90 -33.67 -33.92
C LYS A 107 2.66 -34.20 -32.49
N PHE A 108 3.75 -34.67 -31.87
CA PHE A 108 3.80 -35.02 -30.45
C PHE A 108 3.54 -33.81 -29.55
N VAL A 109 2.79 -34.02 -28.48
CA VAL A 109 2.73 -33.11 -27.33
C VAL A 109 3.57 -33.70 -26.22
N GLU A 110 4.63 -33.02 -25.82
CA GLU A 110 5.46 -33.39 -24.67
C GLU A 110 4.81 -32.84 -23.40
N VAL A 111 4.24 -33.72 -22.57
CA VAL A 111 3.66 -33.32 -21.28
C VAL A 111 4.70 -33.54 -20.19
N LYS A 112 5.28 -32.44 -19.70
CA LYS A 112 6.10 -32.41 -18.48
C LYS A 112 5.19 -32.59 -17.26
N GLN A 113 5.43 -33.63 -16.46
CA GLN A 113 4.72 -33.83 -15.20
C GLN A 113 5.70 -34.02 -14.05
N VAL A 114 5.86 -32.98 -13.22
CA VAL A 114 6.61 -33.04 -11.97
C VAL A 114 5.81 -33.85 -10.94
N ARG A 115 6.46 -34.80 -10.26
CA ARG A 115 5.88 -35.57 -9.16
C ARG A 115 6.79 -35.54 -7.94
N ARG A 116 6.22 -35.39 -6.74
CA ARG A 116 6.96 -35.54 -5.47
C ARG A 116 7.11 -37.03 -5.13
N MET A 117 8.34 -37.45 -4.90
CA MET A 117 8.71 -38.75 -4.37
C MET A 117 9.16 -38.57 -2.92
N LEU A 118 8.58 -39.37 -2.02
CA LEU A 118 8.97 -39.43 -0.61
C LEU A 118 9.89 -40.63 -0.41
N ILE A 119 11.08 -40.38 0.13
CA ILE A 119 12.09 -41.40 0.47
C ILE A 119 12.29 -41.36 1.99
N THR A 120 12.05 -42.48 2.66
CA THR A 120 12.18 -42.58 4.12
C THR A 120 13.29 -43.56 4.48
N ARG A 121 14.25 -43.08 5.29
CA ARG A 121 15.32 -43.87 5.91
C ARG A 121 15.11 -43.93 7.42
N ARG A 122 15.47 -45.05 8.04
CA ARG A 122 15.43 -45.29 9.49
C ARG A 122 16.80 -45.85 9.86
N ASP A 123 17.51 -45.17 10.75
CA ASP A 123 18.85 -45.53 11.23
C ASP A 123 19.83 -45.83 10.07
N GLY A 124 19.90 -44.87 9.15
CA GLY A 124 20.71 -44.92 7.93
C GLY A 124 20.15 -45.80 6.80
N LYS A 125 19.45 -46.89 7.14
CA LYS A 125 18.93 -47.89 6.20
C LYS A 125 17.69 -47.40 5.45
N PHE A 126 17.55 -47.86 4.20
CA PHE A 126 16.45 -47.48 3.31
C PHE A 126 15.20 -48.32 3.62
N VAL A 127 14.07 -47.67 3.92
CA VAL A 127 12.84 -48.38 4.33
C VAL A 127 11.81 -48.40 3.21
N THR A 128 11.48 -47.24 2.65
CA THR A 128 10.57 -47.15 1.48
C THR A 128 10.89 -45.93 0.62
N ALA A 129 10.56 -46.03 -0.67
CA ALA A 129 10.26 -44.88 -1.51
C ALA A 129 8.84 -45.02 -2.05
N SER A 130 8.09 -43.91 -2.06
CA SER A 130 6.72 -43.89 -2.58
C SER A 130 6.46 -42.68 -3.47
N ILE A 131 5.74 -42.93 -4.55
CA ILE A 131 5.07 -41.91 -5.35
C ILE A 131 3.58 -42.03 -5.01
N PRO A 132 2.91 -40.97 -4.51
CA PRO A 132 1.48 -41.03 -4.20
C PRO A 132 0.66 -41.43 -5.43
N LYS A 133 0.02 -42.61 -5.37
CA LYS A 133 -0.96 -43.03 -6.40
C LYS A 133 -2.27 -42.25 -6.20
N PRO A 134 -2.95 -41.81 -7.27
CA PRO A 134 -4.22 -41.09 -7.13
C PRO A 134 -5.31 -42.00 -6.55
N THR A 135 -5.87 -41.61 -5.41
CA THR A 135 -6.88 -42.39 -4.67
C THR A 135 -8.25 -42.36 -5.35
N ILE A 136 -8.42 -43.13 -6.43
CA ILE A 136 -9.72 -43.30 -7.11
C ILE A 136 -10.66 -44.10 -6.21
N ASN A 137 -11.48 -43.39 -5.42
CA ASN A 137 -12.32 -43.95 -4.37
C ASN A 137 -13.58 -44.64 -4.96
N LYS A 138 -13.42 -45.86 -5.48
CA LYS A 138 -14.44 -46.61 -6.24
C LYS A 138 -15.75 -46.96 -5.50
N LYS A 139 -15.89 -46.68 -4.19
CA LYS A 139 -17.08 -47.04 -3.39
C LYS A 139 -18.17 -45.97 -3.25
N GLN A 140 -18.07 -44.80 -3.90
CA GLN A 140 -19.15 -43.78 -3.90
C GLN A 140 -20.02 -43.72 -5.18
N ARG A 141 -19.89 -44.68 -6.12
CA ARG A 141 -20.61 -44.66 -7.42
C ARG A 141 -21.78 -45.65 -7.57
N LEU A 142 -22.37 -46.07 -6.44
CA LEU A 142 -23.69 -46.72 -6.36
C LEU A 142 -24.40 -46.22 -5.08
N VAL A 143 -25.70 -46.47 -4.92
CA VAL A 143 -26.61 -45.98 -3.83
C VAL A 143 -27.19 -44.56 -4.00
N LYS A 144 -26.43 -43.50 -4.37
CA LYS A 144 -27.01 -42.13 -4.43
C LYS A 144 -28.03 -41.87 -5.56
N LYS A 145 -28.12 -42.70 -6.59
CA LYS A 145 -29.06 -42.47 -7.73
C LYS A 145 -30.51 -42.95 -7.51
N THR A 146 -30.81 -43.80 -6.53
CA THR A 146 -32.14 -44.42 -6.39
C THR A 146 -33.06 -43.76 -5.36
N LYS A 147 -32.53 -43.02 -4.37
CA LYS A 147 -33.38 -42.26 -3.42
C LYS A 147 -33.84 -40.90 -3.97
N THR A 148 -32.97 -40.14 -4.64
CA THR A 148 -33.34 -38.80 -5.16
C THR A 148 -34.41 -38.89 -6.25
N ALA A 149 -34.28 -39.83 -7.20
CA ALA A 149 -35.27 -40.01 -8.28
C ALA A 149 -36.67 -40.39 -7.75
N ARG A 150 -36.76 -41.24 -6.71
CA ARG A 150 -38.04 -41.55 -6.05
C ARG A 150 -38.63 -40.34 -5.30
N ARG A 151 -37.79 -39.45 -4.76
CA ARG A 151 -38.24 -38.26 -4.02
C ARG A 151 -38.74 -37.15 -4.94
N MET A 152 -38.14 -36.98 -6.12
CA MET A 152 -38.59 -36.00 -7.12
C MET A 152 -39.92 -36.44 -7.77
N LYS A 153 -40.07 -37.74 -8.11
CA LYS A 153 -41.33 -38.22 -8.69
C LYS A 153 -42.54 -38.02 -7.75
N GLN A 154 -42.35 -38.19 -6.43
CA GLN A 154 -43.37 -37.88 -5.42
C GLN A 154 -43.67 -36.39 -5.20
N THR A 155 -42.85 -35.47 -5.72
CA THR A 155 -43.19 -34.03 -5.75
C THR A 155 -43.92 -33.66 -7.04
N ASP A 156 -43.53 -34.22 -8.18
CA ASP A 156 -44.18 -33.95 -9.47
C ASP A 156 -45.64 -34.46 -9.47
N ASP A 157 -45.87 -35.69 -8.98
CA ASP A 157 -47.20 -36.29 -8.79
C ASP A 157 -48.08 -35.54 -7.75
N LYS A 158 -47.52 -34.54 -7.02
CA LYS A 158 -48.26 -33.65 -6.11
C LYS A 158 -48.53 -32.27 -6.69
N LEU A 159 -47.68 -31.74 -7.58
CA LEU A 159 -47.94 -30.45 -8.23
C LEU A 159 -49.04 -30.55 -9.29
N SER A 160 -49.12 -31.67 -10.01
CA SER A 160 -50.20 -31.94 -10.98
C SER A 160 -51.60 -31.97 -10.35
N TYR A 161 -51.70 -32.29 -9.06
CA TYR A 161 -52.97 -32.29 -8.32
C TYR A 161 -53.36 -30.90 -7.76
N ILE A 162 -52.43 -29.95 -7.73
CA ILE A 162 -52.66 -28.59 -7.19
C ILE A 162 -53.00 -27.59 -8.31
N LEU A 163 -52.47 -27.79 -9.52
CA LEU A 163 -52.68 -26.93 -10.67
C LEU A 163 -53.63 -27.57 -11.68
N GLY A 164 -54.93 -27.59 -11.37
CA GLY A 164 -55.96 -28.09 -12.27
C GLY A 164 -56.27 -27.11 -13.41
N GLY A 165 -56.26 -27.59 -14.65
CA GLY A 165 -56.72 -26.86 -15.85
C GLY A 165 -55.63 -26.49 -16.85
N ASP A 166 -55.96 -26.58 -18.14
CA ASP A 166 -55.06 -26.45 -19.29
C ASP A 166 -54.48 -25.03 -19.49
N TYR A 167 -53.41 -24.70 -18.75
CA TYR A 167 -52.63 -23.47 -18.93
C TYR A 167 -51.13 -23.69 -19.15
N ALA A 168 -50.73 -24.88 -19.61
CA ALA A 168 -49.35 -25.23 -19.95
C ALA A 168 -48.89 -24.68 -21.34
N SER A 169 -49.38 -23.51 -21.75
CA SER A 169 -49.03 -22.88 -23.04
C SER A 169 -47.67 -22.16 -22.99
N THR A 170 -46.60 -22.96 -23.09
CA THR A 170 -45.31 -22.59 -23.69
C THR A 170 -44.69 -21.25 -23.28
N MET A 171 -44.34 -21.08 -21.99
CA MET A 171 -43.19 -20.23 -21.65
C MET A 171 -41.91 -21.06 -21.78
N ASP A 172 -41.15 -20.84 -22.86
CA ASP A 172 -39.84 -21.45 -23.02
C ASP A 172 -38.80 -20.76 -22.12
N PHE A 173 -38.59 -21.35 -20.94
CA PHE A 173 -37.57 -20.92 -19.99
C PHE A 173 -36.13 -21.07 -20.53
N ALA A 174 -35.87 -21.93 -21.52
CA ALA A 174 -34.56 -22.01 -22.16
C ALA A 174 -34.33 -20.81 -23.09
N ALA A 175 -35.33 -20.42 -23.89
CA ALA A 175 -35.26 -19.18 -24.68
C ALA A 175 -35.22 -17.92 -23.79
N LEU A 176 -35.92 -17.91 -22.65
CA LEU A 176 -35.84 -16.80 -21.69
C LEU A 176 -34.44 -16.69 -21.07
N ASN A 177 -33.88 -17.80 -20.58
CA ASN A 177 -32.50 -17.84 -20.05
C ASN A 177 -31.47 -17.48 -21.14
N ALA A 178 -31.65 -17.96 -22.37
CA ALA A 178 -30.79 -17.60 -23.50
C ALA A 178 -30.88 -16.10 -23.85
N LYS A 179 -32.04 -15.45 -23.69
CA LYS A 179 -32.15 -13.99 -23.81
C LYS A 179 -31.43 -13.27 -22.67
N VAL A 180 -31.65 -13.66 -21.42
CA VAL A 180 -31.00 -13.06 -20.24
C VAL A 180 -29.47 -13.19 -20.29
N VAL A 181 -28.94 -14.32 -20.77
CA VAL A 181 -27.49 -14.54 -20.96
C VAL A 181 -26.92 -13.72 -22.13
N ASN A 182 -27.75 -13.33 -23.10
CA ASN A 182 -27.34 -12.52 -24.26
C ASN A 182 -27.82 -11.06 -24.20
N GLU A 183 -28.35 -10.58 -23.05
CA GLU A 183 -28.60 -9.14 -22.91
C GLU A 183 -27.27 -8.38 -23.00
N PRO A 184 -27.19 -7.30 -23.81
CA PRO A 184 -25.95 -6.57 -23.99
C PRO A 184 -25.55 -5.91 -22.67
N LYS A 185 -24.49 -6.44 -22.05
CA LYS A 185 -23.98 -6.04 -20.74
C LYS A 185 -23.96 -4.52 -20.62
N LYS A 186 -24.75 -3.98 -19.68
CA LYS A 186 -24.86 -2.52 -19.49
C LYS A 186 -23.47 -1.92 -19.29
N LYS A 187 -23.09 -1.01 -20.19
CA LYS A 187 -21.80 -0.32 -20.11
C LYS A 187 -21.65 0.44 -18.80
N SER A 188 -20.43 0.41 -18.28
CA SER A 188 -19.96 1.25 -17.20
C SER A 188 -19.87 2.72 -17.63
N GLU A 189 -19.90 3.66 -16.68
CA GLU A 189 -19.57 5.05 -17.02
C GLU A 189 -18.11 5.21 -17.49
N PHE A 190 -17.22 4.28 -17.13
CA PHE A 190 -15.85 4.21 -17.65
C PHE A 190 -15.83 4.06 -19.18
N GLU A 191 -16.48 3.03 -19.73
CA GLU A 191 -16.61 2.83 -21.18
C GLU A 191 -17.38 3.97 -21.87
N ILE A 192 -18.44 4.48 -21.24
CA ILE A 192 -19.30 5.52 -21.83
C ILE A 192 -18.53 6.84 -21.98
N ARG A 193 -17.63 7.19 -21.04
CA ARG A 193 -16.87 8.45 -21.06
C ARG A 193 -15.43 8.32 -21.54
N SER A 194 -14.93 7.10 -21.75
CA SER A 194 -13.52 6.81 -22.10
C SER A 194 -12.99 7.67 -23.24
N LYS A 195 -13.68 7.71 -24.37
CA LYS A 195 -13.27 8.48 -25.56
C LYS A 195 -13.20 9.99 -25.27
N ASP A 196 -14.20 10.53 -24.60
CA ASP A 196 -14.31 11.97 -24.33
C ASP A 196 -13.25 12.43 -23.32
N ILE A 197 -13.04 11.65 -22.25
CA ILE A 197 -12.02 11.91 -21.23
C ILE A 197 -10.62 11.79 -21.84
N THR A 198 -10.33 10.71 -22.58
CA THR A 198 -9.02 10.49 -23.21
C THR A 198 -8.68 11.58 -24.23
N ASN A 199 -9.65 12.01 -25.03
CA ASN A 199 -9.47 13.12 -25.97
C ASN A 199 -9.31 14.47 -25.25
N SER A 200 -10.05 14.71 -24.17
CA SER A 200 -9.91 15.91 -23.34
C SER A 200 -8.51 16.02 -22.72
N LEU A 201 -7.99 14.91 -22.16
CA LEU A 201 -6.63 14.81 -21.64
C LEU A 201 -5.57 15.08 -22.72
N LYS A 202 -5.68 14.44 -23.90
CA LYS A 202 -4.77 14.67 -25.04
C LYS A 202 -4.80 16.13 -25.51
N ASN A 203 -5.99 16.72 -25.63
CA ASN A 203 -6.16 18.11 -26.01
C ASN A 203 -5.57 19.08 -24.98
N GLU A 204 -5.75 18.84 -23.68
CA GLU A 204 -5.18 19.67 -22.62
C GLU A 204 -3.64 19.64 -22.63
N LEU A 205 -3.03 18.47 -22.84
CA LEU A 205 -1.56 18.35 -22.97
C LEU A 205 -1.04 19.14 -24.18
N VAL A 206 -1.74 19.07 -25.32
CA VAL A 206 -1.43 19.87 -26.53
C VAL A 206 -1.57 21.38 -26.25
N ARG A 207 -2.64 21.82 -25.58
CA ARG A 207 -2.83 23.24 -25.21
C ARG A 207 -1.67 23.80 -24.41
N LYS A 208 -1.14 23.01 -23.47
CA LYS A 208 -0.02 23.39 -22.61
C LYS A 208 1.30 23.41 -23.36
N LYS A 209 1.66 22.32 -24.06
CA LYS A 209 2.95 22.23 -24.79
C LYS A 209 3.09 23.28 -25.89
N PHE A 210 1.98 23.71 -26.51
CA PHE A 210 2.00 24.71 -27.59
C PHE A 210 1.55 26.13 -27.18
N GLY A 211 1.29 26.39 -25.89
CA GLY A 211 1.16 27.72 -25.27
C GLY A 211 0.01 28.66 -25.73
N LYS A 212 -0.66 28.37 -26.86
CA LYS A 212 -1.59 29.28 -27.55
C LYS A 212 -2.98 29.43 -26.91
N SER A 213 -3.26 28.75 -25.80
CA SER A 213 -4.53 28.91 -25.06
C SER A 213 -4.39 28.58 -23.59
N THR A 214 -5.09 29.31 -22.71
CA THR A 214 -5.20 29.03 -21.28
C THR A 214 -5.59 27.56 -21.02
N PRO A 215 -4.94 26.86 -20.08
CA PRO A 215 -5.34 25.50 -19.68
C PRO A 215 -6.79 25.46 -19.20
N THR A 216 -7.50 24.38 -19.53
CA THR A 216 -8.93 24.20 -19.19
C THR A 216 -9.13 23.51 -17.84
N THR A 217 -8.07 22.91 -17.30
CA THR A 217 -8.07 22.13 -16.06
C THR A 217 -6.96 22.57 -15.09
N ARG A 218 -6.98 22.02 -13.87
CA ARG A 218 -5.89 22.05 -12.88
C ARG A 218 -5.16 20.70 -12.78
N LEU A 219 -5.17 19.89 -13.85
CA LEU A 219 -4.30 18.73 -13.96
C LEU A 219 -2.85 19.17 -14.17
N TYR A 220 -1.89 18.34 -13.77
CA TYR A 220 -0.48 18.52 -14.12
C TYR A 220 -0.08 17.62 -15.28
N ASP A 221 0.91 18.04 -16.07
CA ASP A 221 1.26 17.45 -17.35
C ASP A 221 1.74 16.00 -17.18
N TYR A 222 2.58 15.76 -16.17
CA TYR A 222 3.00 14.41 -15.76
C TYR A 222 1.83 13.52 -15.29
N GLN A 223 0.71 14.06 -14.78
CA GLN A 223 -0.48 13.24 -14.46
C GLN A 223 -1.20 12.78 -15.73
N ILE A 224 -1.25 13.65 -16.74
CA ILE A 224 -1.83 13.36 -18.04
C ILE A 224 -0.96 12.34 -18.78
N GLU A 225 0.35 12.57 -18.80
CA GLU A 225 1.31 11.67 -19.44
C GLU A 225 1.36 10.28 -18.78
N ALA A 226 1.30 10.19 -17.44
CA ALA A 226 1.26 8.92 -16.73
C ALA A 226 0.11 8.01 -17.18
N VAL A 227 -1.11 8.56 -17.24
CA VAL A 227 -2.31 7.77 -17.61
C VAL A 227 -2.41 7.52 -19.11
N LEU A 228 -1.86 8.40 -19.94
CA LEU A 228 -1.80 8.20 -21.40
C LEU A 228 -0.70 7.21 -21.82
N ARG A 229 0.44 7.16 -21.14
CA ARG A 229 1.45 6.09 -21.37
C ARG A 229 0.90 4.71 -20.97
N ALA A 230 0.15 4.62 -19.86
CA ALA A 230 -0.55 3.39 -19.49
C ALA A 230 -1.58 2.95 -20.54
N ASP A 231 -2.34 3.88 -21.12
CA ASP A 231 -3.26 3.60 -22.23
C ASP A 231 -2.55 3.03 -23.48
N SER A 232 -1.45 3.66 -23.91
CA SER A 232 -0.64 3.16 -25.02
C SER A 232 -0.08 1.76 -24.77
N PHE A 233 0.54 1.54 -23.60
CA PHE A 233 1.12 0.26 -23.20
C PHE A 233 0.13 -0.89 -23.29
N PHE A 234 -1.11 -0.75 -22.76
CA PHE A 234 -2.09 -1.83 -22.90
C PHE A 234 -2.63 -1.99 -24.32
N LYS A 235 -2.67 -0.92 -25.12
CA LYS A 235 -3.11 -0.98 -26.52
C LYS A 235 -2.11 -1.70 -27.43
N GLU A 236 -0.83 -1.71 -27.10
CA GLU A 236 0.18 -2.53 -27.78
C GLU A 236 -0.15 -4.02 -27.63
N PHE A 237 -0.44 -4.50 -26.41
CA PHE A 237 -0.89 -5.89 -26.17
C PHE A 237 -2.24 -6.19 -26.84
N GLU A 238 -3.22 -5.28 -26.79
CA GLU A 238 -4.51 -5.45 -27.49
C GLU A 238 -4.33 -5.59 -29.01
N THR A 239 -3.40 -4.81 -29.60
CA THR A 239 -3.09 -4.83 -31.04
C THR A 239 -2.36 -6.11 -31.43
N ALA A 240 -1.38 -6.55 -30.63
CA ALA A 240 -0.68 -7.81 -30.80
C ALA A 240 -1.55 -9.05 -30.50
N ARG A 241 -2.70 -8.86 -29.82
CA ARG A 241 -3.58 -9.91 -29.27
C ARG A 241 -2.90 -10.79 -28.21
N GLU A 242 -1.96 -10.20 -27.48
CA GLU A 242 -1.21 -10.83 -26.39
C GLU A 242 -1.87 -10.58 -25.03
N PRO A 243 -1.68 -11.47 -24.03
CA PRO A 243 -2.12 -11.20 -22.67
C PRO A 243 -1.29 -10.04 -22.08
N PRO A 244 -1.93 -9.00 -21.51
CA PRO A 244 -1.20 -7.82 -21.04
C PRO A 244 -0.23 -8.15 -19.90
N GLN A 245 0.96 -7.56 -19.97
CA GLN A 245 1.89 -7.46 -18.84
C GLN A 245 1.39 -6.40 -17.85
N MET A 246 2.01 -6.33 -16.67
CA MET A 246 1.60 -5.39 -15.63
C MET A 246 2.36 -4.06 -15.79
N ALA A 247 1.68 -2.93 -15.57
CA ALA A 247 2.23 -1.59 -15.70
C ALA A 247 2.62 -1.00 -14.33
N LEU A 248 3.76 -0.34 -14.25
CA LEU A 248 4.23 0.41 -13.09
C LEU A 248 4.31 1.91 -13.42
N ILE A 249 3.67 2.72 -12.59
CA ILE A 249 3.80 4.18 -12.58
C ILE A 249 4.49 4.58 -11.28
N VAL A 250 5.69 5.14 -11.36
CA VAL A 250 6.35 5.74 -10.21
C VAL A 250 5.89 7.17 -10.06
N ALA A 251 5.16 7.43 -8.98
CA ALA A 251 4.50 8.69 -8.68
C ALA A 251 4.85 9.10 -7.24
N PRO A 252 5.91 9.93 -7.05
CA PRO A 252 6.37 10.38 -5.74
C PRO A 252 5.26 11.06 -4.92
N PRO A 253 5.44 11.24 -3.60
CA PRO A 253 4.42 11.88 -2.77
C PRO A 253 4.11 13.29 -3.29
N GLY A 254 2.87 13.77 -3.10
CA GLY A 254 2.44 15.09 -3.60
C GLY A 254 2.10 15.19 -5.09
N SER A 255 2.58 14.28 -5.93
CA SER A 255 2.25 14.18 -7.38
C SER A 255 0.73 14.06 -7.71
N GLY A 256 -0.13 13.83 -6.72
CA GLY A 256 -1.56 13.67 -6.93
C GLY A 256 -1.93 12.30 -7.51
N LYS A 257 -1.13 11.26 -7.24
CA LYS A 257 -1.36 9.84 -7.57
C LYS A 257 -2.82 9.38 -7.49
N SER A 258 -3.56 9.71 -6.43
CA SER A 258 -4.99 9.37 -6.27
C SER A 258 -5.89 9.93 -7.40
N GLY A 259 -5.50 11.04 -8.03
CA GLY A 259 -6.13 11.58 -9.23
C GLY A 259 -5.79 10.81 -10.51
N MET A 260 -4.57 10.28 -10.62
CA MET A 260 -4.22 9.33 -11.71
C MET A 260 -5.07 8.06 -11.57
N VAL A 261 -5.22 7.54 -10.35
CA VAL A 261 -6.10 6.40 -10.04
C VAL A 261 -7.57 6.71 -10.37
N ALA A 262 -8.03 7.95 -10.16
CA ALA A 262 -9.37 8.39 -10.56
C ALA A 262 -9.56 8.50 -12.09
N LEU A 263 -8.50 8.77 -12.86
CA LEU A 263 -8.52 8.86 -14.31
C LEU A 263 -8.38 7.51 -15.01
N LEU A 264 -7.46 6.65 -14.55
CA LEU A 264 -7.06 5.39 -15.19
C LEU A 264 -8.24 4.52 -15.69
N PRO A 265 -9.30 4.25 -14.89
CA PRO A 265 -10.47 3.49 -15.34
C PRO A 265 -11.10 3.99 -16.65
N TYR A 266 -11.19 5.31 -16.81
CA TYR A 266 -11.76 5.93 -18.00
C TYR A 266 -10.80 5.84 -19.18
N VAL A 267 -9.51 6.15 -18.98
CA VAL A 267 -8.54 6.16 -20.08
C VAL A 267 -8.32 4.74 -20.62
N LEU A 268 -8.23 3.74 -19.74
CA LEU A 268 -8.04 2.33 -20.09
C LEU A 268 -9.27 1.64 -20.70
N ASN A 269 -10.41 2.34 -20.81
CA ASN A 269 -11.70 1.79 -21.24
C ASN A 269 -12.08 0.53 -20.43
N SER A 270 -11.88 0.58 -19.11
CA SER A 270 -12.23 -0.49 -18.18
C SER A 270 -13.74 -0.69 -18.10
N HIS A 271 -14.21 -1.88 -17.73
CA HIS A 271 -15.64 -2.12 -17.46
C HIS A 271 -15.90 -2.42 -15.98
N LYS A 272 -15.12 -3.31 -15.36
CA LYS A 272 -15.18 -3.66 -13.94
C LYS A 272 -13.79 -3.51 -13.32
N VAL A 273 -13.68 -2.59 -12.36
CA VAL A 273 -12.43 -2.11 -11.76
C VAL A 273 -12.35 -2.47 -10.28
N LEU A 274 -11.26 -3.14 -9.91
CA LEU A 274 -10.86 -3.35 -8.52
C LEU A 274 -9.71 -2.42 -8.17
N ILE A 275 -9.84 -1.67 -7.07
CA ILE A 275 -8.75 -0.86 -6.54
C ILE A 275 -8.31 -1.40 -5.18
N LEU A 276 -7.03 -1.73 -5.09
CA LEU A 276 -6.38 -2.25 -3.90
C LEU A 276 -5.55 -1.15 -3.21
N THR A 277 -5.76 -0.98 -1.91
CA THR A 277 -5.01 -0.03 -1.08
C THR A 277 -4.43 -0.74 0.15
N PRO A 278 -3.39 -0.21 0.82
CA PRO A 278 -2.77 -0.88 1.97
C PRO A 278 -3.51 -0.64 3.30
N SER A 279 -4.43 0.33 3.35
CA SER A 279 -5.16 0.70 4.56
C SER A 279 -6.55 1.27 4.26
N LYS A 280 -7.45 1.16 5.26
CA LYS A 280 -8.84 1.66 5.21
C LYS A 280 -8.90 3.19 4.98
N ILE A 281 -8.00 3.94 5.62
CA ILE A 281 -7.92 5.41 5.49
C ILE A 281 -7.64 5.80 4.02
N ILE A 282 -6.75 5.09 3.33
CA ILE A 282 -6.50 5.32 1.90
C ILE A 282 -7.71 4.86 1.06
N SER A 283 -8.36 3.74 1.41
CA SER A 283 -9.60 3.32 0.72
C SER A 283 -10.69 4.39 0.80
N GLU A 284 -10.88 5.01 1.96
CA GLU A 284 -11.86 6.06 2.22
C GLU A 284 -11.52 7.36 1.49
N GLN A 285 -10.27 7.83 1.58
CA GLN A 285 -9.81 9.02 0.87
C GLN A 285 -9.92 8.88 -0.64
N LEU A 286 -9.53 7.73 -1.19
CA LEU A 286 -9.64 7.48 -2.62
C LEU A 286 -11.10 7.38 -3.06
N ALA A 287 -11.98 6.83 -2.23
CA ALA A 287 -13.41 6.84 -2.48
C ALA A 287 -13.98 8.26 -2.62
N THR A 288 -13.49 9.25 -1.86
CA THR A 288 -13.93 10.67 -2.04
C THR A 288 -13.38 11.32 -3.30
N GLU A 289 -12.25 10.87 -3.84
CA GLU A 289 -11.78 11.26 -5.18
C GLU A 289 -12.73 10.78 -6.28
N PHE A 290 -13.39 9.63 -6.10
CA PHE A 290 -14.50 9.17 -6.95
C PHE A 290 -15.90 9.68 -6.53
N GLY A 291 -16.00 10.58 -5.53
CA GLY A 291 -17.26 11.20 -5.10
C GLY A 291 -18.10 10.42 -4.09
N HIS A 292 -17.55 9.36 -3.49
CA HIS A 292 -18.17 8.71 -2.33
C HIS A 292 -18.03 9.59 -1.08
N GLY A 293 -19.08 9.67 -0.26
CA GLY A 293 -19.05 10.45 1.00
C GLY A 293 -19.18 11.96 0.82
N SER A 294 -20.41 12.46 0.91
CA SER A 294 -20.69 13.89 1.10
C SER A 294 -20.00 14.40 2.38
N PRO A 295 -19.43 15.62 2.42
CA PRO A 295 -19.56 16.72 1.46
C PRO A 295 -18.35 16.91 0.52
N GLN A 296 -17.43 15.94 0.43
CA GLN A 296 -16.22 16.12 -0.38
C GLN A 296 -16.54 16.12 -1.88
N LYS A 297 -15.88 17.02 -2.62
CA LYS A 297 -16.06 17.16 -4.07
C LYS A 297 -15.19 16.13 -4.82
N PRO A 298 -15.67 15.47 -5.89
CA PRO A 298 -14.89 14.49 -6.64
C PRO A 298 -13.68 15.09 -7.37
N PHE A 299 -12.73 14.24 -7.77
CA PHE A 299 -11.50 14.63 -8.47
C PHE A 299 -11.78 15.50 -9.70
N PHE A 300 -12.63 15.01 -10.61
CA PHE A 300 -13.01 15.67 -11.87
C PHE A 300 -13.55 17.11 -11.66
N TYR A 301 -14.28 17.34 -10.57
CA TYR A 301 -14.71 18.69 -10.18
C TYR A 301 -13.53 19.49 -9.57
N LYS A 302 -12.74 18.90 -8.68
CA LYS A 302 -11.57 19.55 -8.06
C LYS A 302 -10.53 20.01 -9.08
N VAL A 303 -10.34 19.29 -10.19
CA VAL A 303 -9.48 19.71 -11.32
C VAL A 303 -10.19 20.52 -12.40
N GLY A 304 -11.50 20.73 -12.32
CA GLY A 304 -12.26 21.56 -13.27
C GLY A 304 -12.64 20.89 -14.59
N MET A 305 -12.32 19.61 -14.80
CA MET A 305 -12.78 18.83 -15.96
C MET A 305 -14.32 18.78 -16.06
N ILE A 306 -15.01 18.81 -14.91
CA ILE A 306 -16.47 18.90 -14.85
C ILE A 306 -16.86 20.00 -13.86
N GLN A 307 -17.26 21.15 -14.39
CA GLN A 307 -17.52 22.36 -13.59
C GLN A 307 -18.85 22.33 -12.81
N ASN A 308 -19.81 21.50 -13.23
CA ASN A 308 -21.09 21.30 -12.54
C ASN A 308 -21.04 20.05 -11.66
N LEU A 309 -21.20 20.21 -10.34
CA LEU A 309 -21.09 19.11 -9.37
C LEU A 309 -22.19 18.04 -9.55
N SER A 310 -23.42 18.47 -9.86
CA SER A 310 -24.56 17.59 -10.07
C SER A 310 -24.47 16.77 -11.37
N LEU A 311 -23.73 17.27 -12.37
CA LEU A 311 -23.36 16.48 -13.56
C LEU A 311 -22.15 15.58 -13.27
N CYS A 312 -21.15 16.07 -12.53
CA CYS A 312 -19.99 15.28 -12.11
C CYS A 312 -20.42 14.01 -11.38
N ASN A 313 -21.34 14.12 -10.41
CA ASN A 313 -21.86 13.00 -9.63
C ASN A 313 -22.78 12.05 -10.46
N LYS A 314 -23.14 12.39 -11.71
CA LYS A 314 -23.94 11.56 -12.61
C LYS A 314 -23.11 10.78 -13.65
N VAL A 315 -21.85 11.18 -13.88
CA VAL A 315 -20.94 10.53 -14.85
C VAL A 315 -19.77 9.81 -14.17
N LEU A 316 -19.79 9.73 -12.85
CA LEU A 316 -18.86 8.94 -12.05
C LEU A 316 -19.46 7.57 -11.76
N GLU A 317 -18.70 6.51 -12.05
CA GLU A 317 -19.12 5.14 -11.75
C GLU A 317 -19.29 4.92 -10.23
N ARG A 318 -20.30 4.12 -9.84
CA ARG A 318 -20.69 3.99 -8.43
C ARG A 318 -19.64 3.23 -7.62
N VAL A 319 -18.97 3.96 -6.72
CA VAL A 319 -18.02 3.41 -5.75
C VAL A 319 -18.70 2.45 -4.77
N HIS A 320 -18.19 1.23 -4.70
CA HIS A 320 -18.48 0.26 -3.63
C HIS A 320 -17.22 0.09 -2.76
N LEU A 321 -17.22 0.76 -1.61
CA LEU A 321 -16.08 0.80 -0.68
C LEU A 321 -16.24 -0.28 0.40
N ALA A 322 -15.28 -1.19 0.49
CA ALA A 322 -15.29 -2.26 1.49
C ALA A 322 -15.03 -1.73 2.91
N GLN A 323 -16.06 -1.70 3.76
CA GLN A 323 -15.99 -1.40 5.18
C GLN A 323 -15.56 -2.64 5.99
N SER A 324 -16.33 -3.73 5.97
CA SER A 324 -15.98 -5.03 6.59
C SER A 324 -15.39 -6.02 5.57
N THR A 325 -15.03 -7.23 6.02
CA THR A 325 -14.72 -8.36 5.11
C THR A 325 -15.98 -9.06 4.61
N ARG A 326 -17.07 -9.08 5.39
CA ARG A 326 -18.26 -9.92 5.11
C ARG A 326 -18.98 -9.50 3.82
N GLU A 327 -18.99 -8.21 3.54
CA GLU A 327 -19.58 -7.63 2.32
C GLU A 327 -18.71 -7.79 1.06
N VAL A 328 -17.45 -8.23 1.16
CA VAL A 328 -16.47 -8.17 0.05
C VAL A 328 -16.95 -8.98 -1.16
N ILE A 329 -17.52 -10.17 -0.95
CA ILE A 329 -18.11 -10.99 -2.02
C ILE A 329 -19.33 -10.30 -2.66
N GLU A 330 -20.15 -9.62 -1.87
CA GLU A 330 -21.35 -8.92 -2.35
C GLU A 330 -20.99 -7.72 -3.22
N ILE A 331 -20.11 -6.83 -2.73
CA ILE A 331 -19.68 -5.65 -3.50
C ILE A 331 -18.87 -6.03 -4.74
N MET A 332 -18.06 -7.10 -4.69
CA MET A 332 -17.38 -7.62 -5.88
C MET A 332 -18.33 -8.30 -6.86
N THR A 333 -19.49 -8.78 -6.42
CA THR A 333 -20.54 -9.25 -7.34
C THR A 333 -21.20 -8.04 -8.04
N ASN A 334 -21.66 -7.05 -7.25
CA ASN A 334 -22.60 -6.03 -7.70
C ASN A 334 -21.97 -4.73 -8.24
N GLY A 335 -20.70 -4.43 -7.91
CA GLY A 335 -20.07 -3.15 -8.22
C GLY A 335 -19.17 -3.14 -9.46
N ASN A 336 -19.35 -2.14 -10.33
CA ASN A 336 -18.42 -1.82 -11.43
C ASN A 336 -17.11 -1.19 -10.92
N LEU A 337 -17.16 -0.43 -9.83
CA LEU A 337 -16.01 0.14 -9.16
C LEU A 337 -15.99 -0.32 -7.70
N VAL A 338 -14.97 -1.08 -7.32
CA VAL A 338 -14.82 -1.66 -5.98
C VAL A 338 -13.48 -1.28 -5.37
N ILE A 339 -13.48 -0.71 -4.16
CA ILE A 339 -12.26 -0.27 -3.45
C ILE A 339 -12.09 -1.10 -2.17
N VAL A 340 -10.94 -1.76 -2.03
CA VAL A 340 -10.68 -2.75 -0.98
C VAL A 340 -9.28 -2.60 -0.40
N ASN A 341 -9.16 -2.61 0.94
CA ASN A 341 -7.87 -2.79 1.61
C ASN A 341 -7.37 -4.23 1.35
N ALA A 342 -6.17 -4.38 0.75
CA ALA A 342 -5.57 -5.66 0.36
C ALA A 342 -5.45 -6.67 1.52
N GLN A 343 -5.37 -6.21 2.77
CA GLN A 343 -5.41 -7.04 3.97
C GLN A 343 -6.65 -7.96 4.04
N LYS A 344 -7.76 -7.59 3.37
CA LYS A 344 -8.98 -8.41 3.31
C LYS A 344 -8.84 -9.69 2.47
N PHE A 345 -7.75 -9.83 1.70
CA PHE A 345 -7.39 -11.06 1.00
C PHE A 345 -6.23 -11.82 1.67
N GLY A 346 -5.76 -11.35 2.84
CA GLY A 346 -4.66 -11.93 3.61
C GLY A 346 -5.08 -12.60 4.92
N GLY A 347 -4.20 -13.45 5.47
CA GLY A 347 -4.30 -13.96 6.84
C GLY A 347 -5.63 -14.68 7.13
N ASN A 348 -6.18 -14.54 8.34
CA ASN A 348 -7.43 -15.18 8.74
C ASN A 348 -8.71 -14.48 8.23
N SER A 349 -8.63 -13.74 7.12
CA SER A 349 -9.79 -13.11 6.48
C SER A 349 -10.71 -14.15 5.82
N ALA A 350 -12.03 -13.92 5.79
CA ALA A 350 -12.97 -14.81 5.12
C ALA A 350 -12.77 -14.87 3.59
N CYS A 351 -12.23 -13.80 2.99
CA CYS A 351 -11.83 -13.77 1.57
C CYS A 351 -10.32 -14.04 1.38
N SER A 352 -9.68 -14.76 2.32
CA SER A 352 -8.23 -14.98 2.28
C SER A 352 -7.80 -15.89 1.15
N LEU A 353 -6.88 -15.39 0.31
CA LEU A 353 -6.21 -16.18 -0.72
C LEU A 353 -4.98 -16.92 -0.19
N THR A 354 -4.46 -16.55 0.99
CA THR A 354 -3.18 -17.04 1.54
C THR A 354 -3.31 -18.02 2.69
N SER A 355 -4.43 -18.04 3.42
CA SER A 355 -4.56 -18.93 4.57
C SER A 355 -4.81 -20.37 4.17
N GLN A 356 -3.98 -21.27 4.68
CA GLN A 356 -4.20 -22.73 4.63
C GLN A 356 -5.43 -23.18 5.45
N ARG A 357 -6.05 -22.28 6.22
CA ARG A 357 -7.29 -22.53 6.99
C ARG A 357 -8.56 -22.00 6.31
N ALA A 358 -8.46 -21.31 5.17
CA ALA A 358 -9.63 -20.94 4.39
C ALA A 358 -10.22 -22.19 3.73
N ASN A 359 -11.56 -22.29 3.65
CA ASN A 359 -12.20 -23.35 2.86
C ASN A 359 -11.79 -23.19 1.39
N VAL A 360 -11.59 -24.32 0.69
CA VAL A 360 -11.32 -24.35 -0.74
C VAL A 360 -12.47 -23.69 -1.52
N GLU A 361 -13.71 -23.89 -1.06
CA GLU A 361 -14.92 -23.29 -1.67
C GLU A 361 -14.94 -21.77 -1.48
N ASP A 362 -14.70 -21.25 -0.27
CA ASP A 362 -14.64 -19.80 -0.01
C ASP A 362 -13.52 -19.10 -0.81
N ARG A 363 -12.35 -19.77 -0.92
CA ARG A 363 -11.24 -19.29 -1.74
C ARG A 363 -11.61 -19.29 -3.23
N GLN A 364 -12.27 -20.35 -3.72
CA GLN A 364 -12.71 -20.41 -5.12
C GLN A 364 -13.77 -19.35 -5.42
N ILE A 365 -14.77 -19.17 -4.55
CA ILE A 365 -15.78 -18.09 -4.66
C ILE A 365 -15.10 -16.72 -4.71
N THR A 366 -14.05 -16.51 -3.92
CA THR A 366 -13.26 -15.27 -3.96
C THR A 366 -12.58 -15.11 -5.32
N LEU A 367 -11.89 -16.14 -5.84
CA LEU A 367 -11.25 -16.11 -7.16
C LEU A 367 -12.26 -15.91 -8.30
N ASP A 368 -13.41 -16.57 -8.27
CA ASP A 368 -14.52 -16.45 -9.23
C ASP A 368 -15.17 -15.05 -9.25
N ARG A 369 -14.95 -14.25 -8.20
CA ARG A 369 -15.33 -12.83 -8.17
C ARG A 369 -14.18 -11.92 -8.63
N LEU A 370 -12.93 -12.27 -8.32
CA LEU A 370 -11.75 -11.54 -8.77
C LEU A 370 -11.52 -11.63 -10.29
N ASP A 371 -11.85 -12.75 -10.93
CA ASP A 371 -11.76 -12.90 -12.39
C ASP A 371 -12.73 -11.99 -13.16
N GLN A 372 -13.82 -11.53 -12.54
CA GLN A 372 -14.80 -10.65 -13.16
C GLN A 372 -14.28 -9.23 -13.43
N PHE A 373 -13.14 -8.86 -12.85
CA PHE A 373 -12.49 -7.57 -13.05
C PHE A 373 -11.55 -7.64 -14.25
N ASP A 374 -11.71 -6.71 -15.20
CA ASP A 374 -10.80 -6.55 -16.35
C ASP A 374 -9.60 -5.66 -16.02
N THR A 375 -9.77 -4.75 -15.07
CA THR A 375 -8.76 -3.75 -14.68
C THR A 375 -8.57 -3.73 -13.17
N ILE A 376 -7.32 -3.77 -12.74
CA ILE A 376 -6.93 -3.75 -11.34
C ILE A 376 -5.92 -2.63 -11.12
N ILE A 377 -6.17 -1.79 -10.11
CA ILE A 377 -5.26 -0.69 -9.75
C ILE A 377 -4.74 -0.94 -8.33
N VAL A 378 -3.43 -0.87 -8.14
CA VAL A 378 -2.74 -1.08 -6.86
C VAL A 378 -2.09 0.24 -6.44
N ASP A 379 -2.64 0.91 -5.42
CA ASP A 379 -2.03 2.10 -4.83
C ASP A 379 -1.08 1.72 -3.67
N GLU A 380 -0.02 2.51 -3.51
CA GLU A 380 1.15 2.24 -2.66
C GLU A 380 1.76 0.84 -2.87
N ALA A 381 2.07 0.52 -4.13
CA ALA A 381 2.54 -0.79 -4.56
C ALA A 381 3.81 -1.33 -3.86
N HIS A 382 4.61 -0.53 -3.16
CA HIS A 382 5.78 -0.97 -2.39
C HIS A 382 5.46 -1.89 -1.18
N HIS A 383 4.18 -2.13 -0.87
CA HIS A 383 3.78 -3.21 0.04
C HIS A 383 3.86 -4.62 -0.61
N TYR A 384 3.91 -4.69 -1.95
CA TYR A 384 4.39 -5.84 -2.71
C TYR A 384 5.91 -5.96 -2.44
N PRO A 385 6.41 -7.10 -1.92
CA PRO A 385 6.07 -8.45 -2.37
C PRO A 385 5.70 -9.39 -1.21
N ALA A 386 5.02 -8.90 -0.16
CA ALA A 386 4.54 -9.81 0.88
C ALA A 386 3.66 -10.91 0.23
N ALA A 387 3.76 -12.17 0.66
CA ALA A 387 3.11 -13.32 -0.01
C ALA A 387 1.60 -13.14 -0.29
N THR A 388 0.90 -12.34 0.53
CA THR A 388 -0.47 -11.85 0.25
C THR A 388 -0.58 -11.12 -1.09
N TRP A 389 0.27 -10.11 -1.33
CA TRP A 389 0.31 -9.34 -2.57
C TRP A 389 0.72 -10.19 -3.77
N GLU A 390 1.71 -11.06 -3.65
CA GLU A 390 2.06 -11.99 -4.73
C GLU A 390 0.86 -12.87 -5.12
N THR A 391 0.20 -13.50 -4.13
CA THR A 391 -0.97 -14.37 -4.35
C THR A 391 -2.16 -13.61 -4.97
N ILE A 392 -2.40 -12.37 -4.53
CA ILE A 392 -3.41 -11.49 -5.11
C ILE A 392 -3.08 -11.18 -6.59
N VAL A 393 -1.83 -10.83 -6.88
CA VAL A 393 -1.40 -10.39 -8.21
C VAL A 393 -1.35 -11.54 -9.21
N GLN A 394 -1.00 -12.77 -8.77
CA GLN A 394 -1.11 -13.98 -9.59
C GLN A 394 -2.56 -14.23 -10.07
N ALA A 395 -3.58 -13.85 -9.28
CA ALA A 395 -4.98 -13.99 -9.67
C ALA A 395 -5.43 -13.03 -10.79
N PHE A 396 -4.60 -12.05 -11.17
CA PHE A 396 -4.89 -11.06 -12.21
C PHE A 396 -3.98 -11.19 -13.45
N LYS A 397 -3.27 -12.32 -13.61
CA LYS A 397 -2.41 -12.55 -14.77
C LYS A 397 -3.23 -12.49 -16.08
N GLY A 398 -2.86 -11.59 -17.00
CA GLY A 398 -3.58 -11.35 -18.24
C GLY A 398 -4.78 -10.38 -18.13
N LYS A 399 -4.92 -9.67 -17.00
CA LYS A 399 -5.82 -8.52 -16.83
C LYS A 399 -5.01 -7.21 -16.94
N LYS A 400 -5.66 -6.06 -17.10
CA LYS A 400 -4.97 -4.75 -17.07
C LYS A 400 -4.61 -4.39 -15.63
N VAL A 401 -3.38 -4.66 -15.19
CA VAL A 401 -2.94 -4.35 -13.81
C VAL A 401 -2.00 -3.13 -13.81
N VAL A 402 -2.38 -2.07 -13.07
CA VAL A 402 -1.55 -0.87 -12.90
C VAL A 402 -1.14 -0.71 -11.44
N PHE A 403 0.15 -0.71 -11.18
CA PHE A 403 0.76 -0.43 -9.88
C PHE A 403 1.20 1.04 -9.83
N LEU A 404 0.88 1.73 -8.74
CA LEU A 404 1.34 3.09 -8.48
C LEU A 404 2.04 3.14 -7.12
N THR A 405 3.23 3.72 -7.07
CA THR A 405 4.02 3.83 -5.83
C THR A 405 4.85 5.11 -5.79
N ALA A 406 5.08 5.62 -4.59
CA ALA A 406 6.09 6.66 -4.36
C ALA A 406 7.54 6.14 -4.44
N THR A 407 7.74 4.83 -4.38
CA THR A 407 9.06 4.17 -4.39
C THR A 407 8.97 2.81 -5.10
N PRO A 408 9.68 2.57 -6.22
CA PRO A 408 9.78 1.25 -6.86
C PRO A 408 10.78 0.31 -6.16
N TYR A 409 11.53 0.85 -5.20
CA TYR A 409 12.61 0.20 -4.49
C TYR A 409 12.12 -0.58 -3.26
N LEU A 410 12.73 -1.74 -2.99
CA LEU A 410 12.55 -2.49 -1.75
C LEU A 410 13.85 -2.51 -0.95
N GLY A 411 13.79 -2.09 0.31
CA GLY A 411 14.94 -2.13 1.21
C GLY A 411 16.08 -1.20 0.77
N THR A 412 17.18 -1.80 0.31
CA THR A 412 18.47 -1.15 0.03
C THR A 412 18.85 -1.31 -1.45
N ASP A 413 18.24 -0.46 -2.28
CA ASP A 413 18.83 0.09 -3.51
C ASP A 413 18.79 -0.73 -4.82
N GLU A 414 17.79 -1.60 -5.01
CA GLU A 414 17.37 -2.08 -6.34
C GLU A 414 15.93 -1.69 -6.67
N LYS A 415 15.60 -1.48 -7.97
CA LYS A 415 14.24 -1.23 -8.53
C LYS A 415 13.35 -2.49 -8.43
N ALA A 416 13.29 -3.11 -7.26
CA ALA A 416 12.87 -4.50 -7.06
C ALA A 416 11.45 -4.85 -7.53
N LEU A 417 10.56 -3.87 -7.75
CA LEU A 417 9.28 -4.14 -8.41
C LEU A 417 9.42 -4.62 -9.87
N THR A 418 10.42 -4.16 -10.64
CA THR A 418 10.63 -4.62 -12.03
C THR A 418 11.34 -5.98 -12.10
N LEU A 419 12.16 -6.34 -11.10
CA LEU A 419 12.93 -7.59 -11.05
C LEU A 419 12.08 -8.87 -11.05
N PHE A 420 10.78 -8.78 -10.74
CA PHE A 420 9.85 -9.91 -10.87
C PHE A 420 9.46 -10.22 -12.33
N GLY A 421 9.95 -9.47 -13.32
CA GLY A 421 9.83 -9.73 -14.77
C GLY A 421 8.42 -9.51 -15.36
N ALA A 422 7.37 -9.60 -14.55
CA ALA A 422 5.97 -9.42 -14.96
C ALA A 422 5.50 -7.96 -14.97
N LEU A 423 6.29 -7.04 -14.41
CA LEU A 423 5.94 -5.65 -14.15
C LEU A 423 6.90 -4.70 -14.87
N LYS A 424 6.39 -3.94 -15.83
CA LYS A 424 7.14 -3.00 -16.67
C LYS A 424 6.98 -1.57 -16.16
N LEU A 425 8.08 -0.82 -16.06
CA LEU A 425 8.02 0.61 -15.85
C LEU A 425 7.41 1.27 -17.10
N VAL A 426 6.28 1.96 -16.93
CA VAL A 426 5.57 2.64 -18.01
C VAL A 426 5.75 4.15 -17.91
N TYR A 427 5.93 4.68 -16.69
CA TYR A 427 6.32 6.07 -16.48
C TYR A 427 6.89 6.27 -15.07
N GLU A 428 7.98 7.03 -14.96
CA GLU A 428 8.46 7.59 -13.71
C GLU A 428 8.28 9.11 -13.76
N ILE A 429 7.72 9.70 -12.69
CA ILE A 429 7.51 11.14 -12.59
C ILE A 429 8.76 11.73 -11.91
N PRO A 430 9.64 12.43 -12.64
CA PRO A 430 10.90 12.92 -12.09
C PRO A 430 10.62 14.01 -11.04
N ARG A 431 11.49 14.09 -10.03
CA ARG A 431 11.26 14.94 -8.85
C ARG A 431 11.24 16.43 -9.21
N ASN A 432 12.10 16.85 -10.13
CA ASN A 432 12.18 18.22 -10.65
C ASN A 432 10.84 18.75 -11.20
N ALA A 433 10.01 17.91 -11.82
CA ALA A 433 8.69 18.27 -12.34
C ALA A 433 7.63 18.49 -11.23
N LEU A 434 7.92 18.11 -9.98
CA LEU A 434 7.06 18.31 -8.82
C LEU A 434 7.46 19.54 -7.98
N GLU A 435 8.76 19.82 -7.86
CA GLU A 435 9.29 20.83 -6.96
C GLU A 435 8.95 22.26 -7.42
N GLY A 436 8.45 23.08 -6.48
CA GLY A 436 7.86 24.40 -6.76
C GLY A 436 6.46 24.35 -7.43
N VAL A 437 6.02 23.19 -7.92
CA VAL A 437 4.76 23.01 -8.66
C VAL A 437 3.65 22.43 -7.78
N THR A 438 3.90 21.26 -7.19
CA THR A 438 3.01 20.59 -6.21
C THR A 438 3.68 20.35 -4.86
N ILE A 439 5.01 20.25 -4.85
CA ILE A 439 5.78 19.97 -3.64
C ILE A 439 6.81 21.08 -3.39
N ARG A 440 7.07 21.38 -2.12
CA ARG A 440 8.08 22.35 -1.72
C ARG A 440 9.49 21.82 -2.04
N PRO A 441 10.45 22.68 -2.46
CA PRO A 441 11.86 22.31 -2.41
C PRO A 441 12.28 22.05 -0.95
N MET A 442 13.36 21.29 -0.76
CA MET A 442 13.73 20.77 0.56
C MET A 442 15.20 20.98 0.90
N GLU A 443 15.47 21.21 2.19
CA GLU A 443 16.82 21.31 2.75
C GLU A 443 17.01 20.24 3.84
N PHE A 444 18.23 19.74 4.03
CA PHE A 444 18.57 18.79 5.10
C PHE A 444 19.52 19.43 6.11
N ILE A 445 19.04 19.58 7.34
CA ILE A 445 19.79 20.08 8.49
C ILE A 445 20.14 18.91 9.41
N GLU A 446 21.40 18.83 9.82
CA GLU A 446 21.90 17.80 10.74
C GLU A 446 22.67 18.46 11.88
N ASN A 447 22.04 18.51 13.05
CA ASN A 447 22.61 19.18 14.22
C ASN A 447 23.54 18.24 14.99
N HIS A 448 24.52 18.81 15.71
CA HIS A 448 25.35 18.05 16.64
C HIS A 448 24.79 18.14 18.06
N PHE A 449 24.80 17.03 18.79
CA PHE A 449 24.54 17.01 20.24
C PHE A 449 25.30 15.84 20.87
N ASN A 450 26.04 16.10 21.95
CA ASN A 450 27.11 15.21 22.41
C ASN A 450 26.62 13.86 22.94
N SER A 451 25.41 13.79 23.51
CA SER A 451 24.75 12.55 23.92
C SER A 451 23.25 12.67 23.74
N VAL A 452 22.67 11.92 22.79
CA VAL A 452 21.24 12.02 22.47
C VAL A 452 20.43 11.01 23.29
N ASN A 453 19.84 11.49 24.37
CA ASN A 453 18.88 10.75 25.19
C ASN A 453 17.49 11.37 25.04
N LEU A 454 16.51 10.62 24.53
CA LEU A 454 15.13 11.09 24.30
C LEU A 454 14.29 11.28 25.58
N LYS A 455 14.94 11.27 26.75
CA LYS A 455 14.39 11.62 28.08
C LYS A 455 15.21 12.70 28.81
N ASP A 456 16.35 13.12 28.26
CA ASP A 456 17.20 14.15 28.86
C ASP A 456 16.59 15.55 28.62
N PRO A 457 16.31 16.35 29.67
CA PRO A 457 15.82 17.71 29.51
C PRO A 457 16.71 18.58 28.62
N ALA A 458 18.05 18.47 28.73
CA ALA A 458 18.97 19.33 27.96
C ALA A 458 18.88 19.07 26.45
N PHE A 459 18.81 17.79 26.04
CA PHE A 459 18.51 17.43 24.65
C PHE A 459 17.12 17.90 24.21
N LEU A 460 16.09 17.73 25.06
CA LEU A 460 14.71 18.05 24.71
C LEU A 460 14.46 19.57 24.59
N ASP A 461 15.12 20.39 25.41
CA ASP A 461 15.10 21.85 25.29
C ASP A 461 15.81 22.33 24.02
N GLN A 462 16.97 21.76 23.67
CA GLN A 462 17.66 22.07 22.42
C GLN A 462 16.81 21.66 21.20
N LEU A 463 16.19 20.47 21.23
CA LEU A 463 15.22 20.02 20.21
C LEU A 463 14.03 20.99 20.09
N HIS A 464 13.51 21.48 21.22
CA HIS A 464 12.40 22.44 21.25
C HIS A 464 12.80 23.77 20.60
N LYS A 465 14.01 24.25 20.87
CA LYS A 465 14.60 25.46 20.28
C LYS A 465 14.79 25.30 18.77
N ASP A 466 15.46 24.23 18.34
CA ASP A 466 15.73 23.92 16.93
C ASP A 466 14.43 23.88 16.11
N VAL A 467 13.42 23.16 16.60
CA VAL A 467 12.09 23.09 15.98
C VAL A 467 11.41 24.46 15.94
N LYS A 468 11.45 25.25 17.02
CA LYS A 468 10.86 26.61 17.06
C LYS A 468 11.50 27.56 16.06
N ASP A 469 12.83 27.60 15.98
CA ASP A 469 13.53 28.54 15.10
C ASP A 469 13.35 28.17 13.61
N ILE A 470 13.29 26.88 13.27
CA ILE A 470 12.93 26.43 11.91
C ILE A 470 11.47 26.79 11.56
N LEU A 471 10.50 26.51 12.44
CA LEU A 471 9.09 26.90 12.17
C LEU A 471 8.92 28.43 12.06
N LYS A 472 9.74 29.21 12.79
CA LYS A 472 9.83 30.67 12.70
C LYS A 472 10.47 31.14 11.39
N LYS A 473 11.46 30.41 10.84
CA LYS A 473 12.00 30.60 9.48
C LYS A 473 10.91 30.35 8.43
N HIS A 474 10.20 29.23 8.50
CA HIS A 474 9.11 28.91 7.56
C HIS A 474 8.01 29.97 7.55
N ARG A 475 7.54 30.41 8.74
CA ARG A 475 6.51 31.48 8.85
C ARG A 475 6.97 32.83 8.28
N ARG A 476 8.28 33.10 8.24
CA ARG A 476 8.86 34.29 7.58
C ARG A 476 8.95 34.15 6.06
N GLN A 477 9.26 32.94 5.57
CA GLN A 477 9.26 32.63 4.14
C GLN A 477 7.84 32.70 3.56
N GLU A 478 6.86 32.13 4.26
CA GLU A 478 5.46 32.08 3.85
C GLU A 478 4.49 32.66 4.91
N PRO A 479 4.33 34.00 4.98
CA PRO A 479 3.43 34.64 5.94
C PRO A 479 1.95 34.27 5.79
N ARG A 480 1.54 33.66 4.67
CA ARG A 480 0.17 33.17 4.46
C ARG A 480 -0.15 31.93 5.31
N GLU A 481 0.85 31.09 5.62
CA GLU A 481 0.71 30.01 6.61
C GLU A 481 1.03 30.55 8.00
N LYS A 482 -0.01 30.91 8.75
CA LYS A 482 0.11 31.48 10.10
C LYS A 482 0.68 30.49 11.12
N HIS A 483 0.52 29.19 10.89
CA HIS A 483 0.77 28.12 11.86
C HIS A 483 1.46 26.91 11.18
N PRO A 484 2.74 27.04 10.77
CA PRO A 484 3.51 25.90 10.30
C PRO A 484 3.74 24.89 11.45
N GLN A 485 3.76 23.61 11.10
CA GLN A 485 3.82 22.48 12.04
C GLN A 485 5.00 21.56 11.77
N ALA A 486 5.39 20.79 12.78
CA ALA A 486 6.45 19.78 12.72
C ALA A 486 5.93 18.37 13.04
N MET A 487 6.47 17.35 12.36
CA MET A 487 6.29 15.94 12.77
C MET A 487 7.65 15.31 13.12
N ILE A 488 7.72 14.60 14.25
CA ILE A 488 8.95 14.03 14.79
C ILE A 488 8.84 12.50 14.80
N LEU A 489 9.68 11.79 14.05
CA LEU A 489 9.66 10.32 13.97
C LEU A 489 10.64 9.70 14.97
N VAL A 490 10.11 8.93 15.93
CA VAL A 490 10.88 8.22 16.97
C VAL A 490 10.89 6.69 16.72
N ALA A 491 11.66 5.94 17.50
CA ALA A 491 11.76 4.48 17.39
C ALA A 491 10.58 3.76 18.09
N THR A 492 10.20 4.17 19.30
CA THR A 492 9.22 3.46 20.16
C THR A 492 8.05 4.31 20.65
N LYS A 493 6.99 3.64 21.12
CA LYS A 493 5.82 4.28 21.75
C LYS A 493 6.18 5.02 23.05
N VAL A 494 7.22 4.57 23.76
CA VAL A 494 7.67 5.19 25.03
C VAL A 494 8.37 6.52 24.75
N GLU A 495 9.29 6.54 23.77
CA GLU A 495 9.91 7.78 23.29
C GLU A 495 8.87 8.78 22.79
N ALA A 496 7.83 8.32 22.08
CA ALA A 496 6.79 9.21 21.56
C ALA A 496 6.10 10.00 22.67
N LYS A 497 5.81 9.36 23.82
CA LYS A 497 5.23 10.02 24.99
C LYS A 497 6.26 10.88 25.73
N ALA A 498 7.49 10.40 25.91
CA ALA A 498 8.55 11.13 26.61
C ALA A 498 8.94 12.44 25.89
N VAL A 499 9.22 12.37 24.58
CA VAL A 499 9.56 13.55 23.77
C VAL A 499 8.39 14.52 23.70
N ALA A 500 7.14 14.04 23.52
CA ALA A 500 5.97 14.91 23.51
C ALA A 500 5.71 15.59 24.86
N ALA A 501 6.06 14.95 25.98
CA ALA A 501 5.97 15.57 27.31
C ALA A 501 7.05 16.63 27.53
N GLY A 502 8.32 16.35 27.19
CA GLY A 502 9.42 17.31 27.35
C GLY A 502 9.33 18.53 26.42
N LEU A 503 8.76 18.37 25.22
CA LEU A 503 8.41 19.49 24.34
C LEU A 503 7.20 20.32 24.83
N GLY A 504 6.57 19.91 25.94
CA GLY A 504 5.57 20.69 26.65
C GLY A 504 4.25 20.88 25.90
N PRO A 505 3.44 21.89 26.27
CA PRO A 505 2.04 21.99 25.88
C PRO A 505 1.81 22.22 24.37
N THR A 506 2.84 22.60 23.61
CA THR A 506 2.73 22.77 22.14
C THR A 506 2.76 21.44 21.37
N ALA A 507 3.25 20.37 22.01
CA ALA A 507 3.40 19.05 21.42
C ALA A 507 2.25 18.09 21.77
N THR A 508 2.18 17.01 21.00
CA THR A 508 1.36 15.82 21.26
C THR A 508 2.01 14.57 20.65
N PHE A 509 1.54 13.38 21.00
CA PHE A 509 2.02 12.11 20.44
C PHE A 509 0.94 11.39 19.63
N ILE A 510 1.33 10.72 18.55
CA ILE A 510 0.43 9.97 17.66
C ILE A 510 0.98 8.55 17.47
N ILE A 511 0.35 7.61 18.19
CA ILE A 511 0.73 6.21 18.27
C ILE A 511 -0.53 5.32 18.21
N ALA A 512 -0.37 4.01 18.02
CA ALA A 512 -1.46 3.05 18.19
C ALA A 512 -1.84 2.87 19.68
N ASP A 513 -2.66 3.78 20.21
CA ASP A 513 -3.40 3.66 21.47
C ASP A 513 -4.77 4.38 21.38
N ASN A 514 -5.52 4.39 22.48
CA ASN A 514 -6.87 4.97 22.56
C ASN A 514 -6.90 6.52 22.56
N GLN A 515 -5.75 7.20 22.56
CA GLN A 515 -5.68 8.67 22.50
C GLN A 515 -5.38 9.19 21.09
N MET A 516 -5.09 8.29 20.14
CA MET A 516 -4.67 8.62 18.78
C MET A 516 -5.61 9.63 18.09
N GLU A 517 -6.91 9.37 18.08
CA GLU A 517 -7.88 10.20 17.35
C GLU A 517 -7.98 11.61 17.94
N ARG A 518 -7.99 11.73 19.28
CA ARG A 518 -7.97 13.01 19.99
C ARG A 518 -6.70 13.80 19.67
N ASN A 519 -5.54 13.16 19.74
CA ASN A 519 -4.25 13.80 19.51
C ASN A 519 -4.06 14.20 18.04
N LEU A 520 -4.49 13.35 17.11
CA LEU A 520 -4.51 13.61 15.68
C LEU A 520 -5.50 14.74 15.31
N SER A 521 -6.66 14.81 15.97
CA SER A 521 -7.62 15.90 15.82
C SER A 521 -7.02 17.23 16.27
N ALA A 522 -6.43 17.29 17.46
CA ALA A 522 -5.79 18.49 17.99
C ALA A 522 -4.64 18.98 17.10
N PHE A 523 -3.80 18.08 16.59
CA PHE A 523 -2.75 18.42 15.63
C PHE A 523 -3.33 18.92 14.29
N THR A 524 -4.33 18.23 13.73
CA THR A 524 -4.94 18.60 12.44
C THR A 524 -5.71 19.92 12.50
N LYS A 525 -6.28 20.27 13.66
CA LYS A 525 -6.92 21.56 13.94
C LYS A 525 -5.93 22.69 14.27
N LYS A 526 -4.61 22.42 14.27
CA LYS A 526 -3.54 23.36 14.65
C LYS A 526 -3.56 23.79 16.14
N GLU A 527 -4.28 23.08 17.00
CA GLU A 527 -4.22 23.23 18.47
C GLU A 527 -2.85 22.81 19.03
N LYS A 528 -2.13 21.97 18.27
CA LYS A 528 -0.76 21.50 18.55
C LYS A 528 0.15 21.80 17.37
N THR A 529 1.34 22.33 17.59
CA THR A 529 2.31 22.65 16.52
C THR A 529 3.27 21.50 16.24
N ILE A 530 3.44 20.56 17.18
CA ILE A 530 4.37 19.43 17.06
C ILE A 530 3.61 18.11 17.29
N ALA A 531 3.81 17.13 16.40
CA ALA A 531 3.34 15.75 16.59
C ALA A 531 4.52 14.77 16.62
N VAL A 532 4.69 14.05 17.73
CA VAL A 532 5.68 12.97 17.86
C VAL A 532 5.04 11.64 17.48
N VAL A 533 5.59 10.97 16.47
CA VAL A 533 4.94 9.85 15.78
C VAL A 533 5.74 8.57 15.96
N CYS A 534 5.06 7.49 16.37
CA CYS A 534 5.62 6.14 16.36
C CYS A 534 4.65 5.16 15.68
N GLY A 535 5.08 4.60 14.55
CA GLY A 535 4.35 3.56 13.80
C GLY A 535 3.14 4.06 12.99
N MET A 536 2.53 5.19 13.37
CA MET A 536 1.39 5.80 12.69
C MET A 536 1.81 6.79 11.58
N LEU A 537 0.82 7.31 10.84
CA LEU A 537 0.93 8.40 9.85
C LEU A 537 2.00 8.25 8.74
N ARG A 538 2.55 7.04 8.55
CA ARG A 538 3.45 6.71 7.43
C ARG A 538 2.80 6.95 6.07
N GLU A 539 1.50 6.71 6.01
CA GLU A 539 0.63 6.70 4.84
C GLU A 539 -0.71 7.39 5.16
N GLY A 540 -1.45 7.79 4.12
CA GLY A 540 -2.78 8.42 4.22
C GLY A 540 -2.86 9.83 4.83
N TYR A 541 -1.97 10.23 5.75
CA TYR A 541 -2.09 11.53 6.43
C TYR A 541 -1.67 12.70 5.52
N ASP A 542 -2.60 13.62 5.26
CA ASP A 542 -2.37 14.87 4.52
C ASP A 542 -2.57 16.07 5.45
N ASN A 543 -1.54 16.91 5.57
CA ASN A 543 -1.59 18.19 6.26
C ASN A 543 -0.50 19.10 5.68
N SER A 544 -0.86 19.97 4.74
CA SER A 544 0.06 20.91 4.08
C SER A 544 0.73 21.93 5.01
N SER A 545 0.26 22.07 6.24
CA SER A 545 0.86 22.93 7.27
C SER A 545 2.13 22.33 7.86
N VAL A 546 2.33 21.01 7.73
CA VAL A 546 3.59 20.36 8.08
C VAL A 546 4.66 20.85 7.11
N THR A 547 5.69 21.50 7.65
CA THR A 547 6.80 22.09 6.87
C THR A 547 8.16 21.61 7.35
N LEU A 548 8.23 21.08 8.57
CA LEU A 548 9.41 20.42 9.16
C LEU A 548 9.08 18.95 9.44
N VAL A 549 9.99 18.03 9.11
CA VAL A 549 10.03 16.72 9.77
C VAL A 549 11.38 16.45 10.40
N VAL A 550 11.35 15.87 11.60
CA VAL A 550 12.54 15.53 12.39
C VAL A 550 12.68 14.02 12.50
N PHE A 551 13.85 13.48 12.20
CA PHE A 551 14.19 12.07 12.42
C PHE A 551 14.96 11.90 13.73
N LEU A 552 14.31 11.36 14.75
CA LEU A 552 14.90 10.96 16.04
C LEU A 552 14.98 9.43 16.14
N ARG A 553 15.38 8.79 15.04
CA ARG A 553 15.64 7.35 14.95
C ARG A 553 16.64 7.06 13.84
N LYS A 554 17.36 5.95 13.96
CA LYS A 554 18.13 5.36 12.85
C LYS A 554 17.15 4.67 11.90
N CYS A 555 16.81 5.30 10.78
CA CYS A 555 16.03 4.65 9.72
C CYS A 555 16.91 3.62 8.99
N LYS A 556 16.36 2.42 8.74
CA LYS A 556 16.98 1.33 7.97
C LYS A 556 16.28 1.07 6.63
N SER A 557 15.37 1.96 6.22
CA SER A 557 14.50 1.78 5.06
C SER A 557 14.37 3.09 4.31
N SER A 558 14.79 3.06 3.04
CA SER A 558 14.60 4.12 2.05
C SER A 558 13.13 4.54 1.94
N VAL A 559 12.23 3.55 1.82
CA VAL A 559 10.77 3.74 1.75
C VAL A 559 10.25 4.52 2.96
N LEU A 560 10.61 4.12 4.20
CA LEU A 560 10.17 4.85 5.40
C LEU A 560 10.71 6.29 5.44
N PHE A 561 11.95 6.50 5.00
CA PHE A 561 12.56 7.82 4.94
C PHE A 561 11.86 8.74 3.93
N GLU A 562 11.63 8.27 2.70
CA GLU A 562 10.96 9.04 1.65
C GLU A 562 9.46 9.23 1.93
N GLN A 563 8.75 8.23 2.47
CA GLN A 563 7.35 8.36 2.91
C GLN A 563 7.18 9.44 4.00
N PHE A 564 8.10 9.50 4.98
CA PHE A 564 8.02 10.46 6.07
C PHE A 564 8.52 11.85 5.65
N CYS A 565 9.56 11.92 4.81
CA CYS A 565 9.90 13.14 4.08
C CYS A 565 8.68 13.67 3.33
N GLY A 566 7.96 12.80 2.59
CA GLY A 566 6.74 13.11 1.85
C GLY A 566 5.56 13.69 2.65
N ARG A 567 5.67 13.84 3.97
CA ARG A 567 4.69 14.55 4.82
C ARG A 567 4.89 16.07 4.84
N ARG A 568 6.12 16.60 4.75
CA ARG A 568 6.39 18.07 4.77
C ARG A 568 6.14 18.78 3.44
N ILE A 569 6.04 18.01 2.36
CA ILE A 569 6.29 18.54 1.01
C ILE A 569 5.05 19.15 0.37
N ARG A 570 3.83 18.74 0.76
CA ARG A 570 2.59 19.14 0.10
C ARG A 570 2.34 20.64 0.26
N MET A 571 2.44 21.39 -0.83
CA MET A 571 2.05 22.80 -0.89
C MET A 571 0.55 22.92 -0.64
N HIS A 572 0.11 23.97 0.06
CA HIS A 572 -1.32 24.22 0.25
C HIS A 572 -1.99 24.52 -1.09
N ARG A 573 -3.18 23.97 -1.38
CA ARG A 573 -3.84 24.06 -2.71
C ARG A 573 -4.20 25.47 -3.19
N LEU A 574 -4.13 26.49 -2.34
CA LEU A 574 -4.26 27.91 -2.73
C LEU A 574 -2.92 28.57 -3.10
N LEU A 575 -1.80 27.85 -2.92
CA LEU A 575 -0.42 28.29 -3.15
C LEU A 575 0.27 27.49 -4.28
N THR A 576 -0.47 26.70 -5.06
CA THR A 576 0.05 25.93 -6.20
C THR A 576 -0.15 26.68 -7.52
N GLY A 577 0.79 26.58 -8.45
CA GLY A 577 0.74 27.28 -9.75
C GLY A 577 1.26 28.72 -9.67
N LYS A 578 0.52 29.70 -10.22
CA LYS A 578 0.98 31.09 -10.44
C LYS A 578 1.32 31.91 -9.18
N ASN A 579 1.22 31.35 -7.97
CA ASN A 579 1.45 32.08 -6.73
C ASN A 579 2.11 31.18 -5.66
N PRO A 580 3.32 30.64 -5.95
CA PRO A 580 3.91 29.52 -5.23
C PRO A 580 4.08 29.77 -3.72
N ASP A 581 3.99 28.68 -2.96
CA ASP A 581 4.46 28.59 -1.57
C ASP A 581 5.97 28.84 -1.53
N LYS A 582 6.41 29.80 -0.72
CA LYS A 582 7.82 30.21 -0.63
C LYS A 582 8.63 29.44 0.42
N THR A 583 8.01 28.49 1.11
CA THR A 583 8.67 27.71 2.16
C THR A 583 9.62 26.67 1.56
N VAL A 584 10.89 26.71 1.93
CA VAL A 584 11.80 25.57 1.75
C VAL A 584 11.57 24.63 2.92
N ALA A 585 11.16 23.39 2.66
CA ALA A 585 10.70 22.48 3.71
C ALA A 585 11.87 21.66 4.30
N THR A 586 12.17 21.90 5.58
CA THR A 586 13.32 21.29 6.28
C THR A 586 13.11 19.81 6.63
N VAL A 587 14.13 19.00 6.33
CA VAL A 587 14.47 17.78 7.08
C VAL A 587 15.38 18.17 8.24
N MET A 588 15.13 17.66 9.44
CA MET A 588 16.09 17.75 10.53
C MET A 588 16.45 16.38 11.09
N SER A 589 17.69 16.19 11.48
CA SER A 589 18.12 15.10 12.35
C SER A 589 19.33 15.54 13.19
N TYR A 590 19.88 14.61 13.97
CA TYR A 590 21.14 14.81 14.67
C TYR A 590 22.14 13.77 14.17
N THR A 591 23.44 14.12 14.14
CA THR A 591 24.53 13.25 13.66
C THR A 591 24.49 11.85 14.26
N TYR A 592 24.10 11.73 15.54
CA TYR A 592 23.88 10.48 16.25
C TYR A 592 22.95 9.47 15.53
N PHE A 593 21.95 9.96 14.78
CA PHE A 593 21.01 9.13 14.02
C PHE A 593 21.50 8.80 12.60
N GLY A 594 22.59 9.42 12.12
CA GLY A 594 23.26 9.09 10.86
C GLY A 594 22.36 9.20 9.62
N GLN A 595 21.44 10.17 9.60
CA GLN A 595 20.42 10.25 8.54
C GLN A 595 20.91 10.91 7.26
N ARG A 596 22.06 11.61 7.28
CA ARG A 596 22.74 12.14 6.09
C ARG A 596 22.87 11.13 4.94
N LYS A 597 23.27 9.88 5.22
CA LYS A 597 23.40 8.84 4.19
C LYS A 597 22.06 8.48 3.51
N MET A 598 20.94 8.57 4.23
CA MET A 598 19.60 8.36 3.65
C MET A 598 19.16 9.55 2.79
N TRP A 599 19.60 10.76 3.15
CA TRP A 599 19.40 11.98 2.34
C TRP A 599 20.26 11.97 1.07
N GLU A 600 21.56 11.74 1.17
CA GLU A 600 22.47 11.69 0.01
C GLU A 600 22.05 10.62 -1.01
N ALA A 601 21.55 9.46 -0.54
CA ALA A 601 20.97 8.45 -1.42
C ALA A 601 19.61 8.87 -2.03
N ARG A 602 18.82 9.72 -1.34
CA ARG A 602 17.57 10.29 -1.86
C ARG A 602 17.86 11.28 -3.00
N GLU A 603 18.85 12.16 -2.84
CA GLU A 603 19.15 13.18 -3.85
C GLU A 603 19.74 12.54 -5.11
N ARG A 604 20.70 11.60 -4.97
CA ARG A 604 21.26 10.87 -6.12
C ARG A 604 20.20 10.13 -6.95
N ARG A 605 19.21 9.50 -6.29
CA ARG A 605 18.05 8.86 -6.96
C ARG A 605 17.04 9.86 -7.57
N ALA A 606 17.31 11.16 -7.51
CA ALA A 606 16.56 12.22 -8.17
C ALA A 606 17.40 13.00 -9.21
N GLU A 607 18.70 12.72 -9.28
CA GLU A 607 19.67 13.26 -10.25
C GLU A 607 19.91 12.27 -11.41
N MET A 608 19.66 10.98 -11.22
CA MET A 608 19.62 9.97 -12.28
C MET A 608 18.36 10.17 -13.15
N ASP A 609 18.53 10.62 -14.39
CA ASP A 609 17.42 10.77 -15.35
C ASP A 609 17.10 9.41 -16.01
N PRO A 610 15.84 9.10 -16.38
CA PRO A 610 15.51 7.81 -17.00
C PRO A 610 16.06 7.59 -18.41
N GLU A 611 16.67 8.60 -19.03
CA GLU A 611 17.26 8.52 -20.37
C GLU A 611 18.72 8.00 -20.35
N ASP A 612 19.36 7.92 -19.17
CA ASP A 612 20.74 7.42 -19.00
C ASP A 612 20.83 5.88 -18.81
N GLU A 613 19.71 5.14 -18.75
CA GLU A 613 19.69 3.68 -18.50
C GLU A 613 19.72 2.80 -19.77
N ASP A 614 19.69 3.37 -20.98
CA ASP A 614 19.62 2.64 -22.26
C ASP A 614 21.00 2.48 -22.99
N ASP A 615 22.11 3.01 -22.45
CA ASP A 615 23.40 3.20 -23.15
C ASP A 615 24.63 2.41 -22.55
N GLU A 616 24.43 1.48 -21.59
CA GLU A 616 25.48 0.57 -21.04
C GLU A 616 25.25 -0.93 -21.33
#